data_AF-A0A5C3QUW9-F1
#
_entry.id   AF-A0A5C3QUW9-F1
#
_cell.length_a   1.000
_cell.length_b   1.000
_cell.length_c   1.000
_cell.angle_alpha   90.00
_cell.angle_beta   90.00
_cell.angle_gamma   90.00
#
_symmetry.space_group_name_H-M   'P 1'
#
loop_
_entity.id
_entity.type
_entity.pdbx_description
1 polymer ?
#
loop_
_entity_poly.entity_id
_entity_poly.type
_entity_poly.pdbx_seq_one_letter_code
_entity_poly.pdbx_strand_id
1 'polypeptide(L)'
;MDARKDEDASDNNSSSASAILERLGLADTAVFNVSSDALSMWRKYGALHLTSDVVEDIAEELSSAVDCQAWSYEDPPLAPEVLSPSIDWEQSTVEGHPTHPMHRTRRTLPPIEPMPPGNYDLYNPLIRIIALHKNSLHITHDLANHVHPILLGACANAGKTFDVPEGYLAMPVHELQVAHIEEKFKEAIILPPE
;
A
#
# COMPACT_ATOMS: atom_id res chain seq x y z
N MET A 1 30.27 -7.98 44.11
CA MET A 1 28.82 -7.84 44.33
C MET A 1 28.31 -6.95 43.20
N ASP A 2 27.65 -7.40 42.15
CA ASP A 2 27.05 -8.70 41.84
C ASP A 2 27.01 -8.82 40.31
N ALA A 3 27.51 -9.93 39.76
CA ALA A 3 27.28 -10.30 38.37
C ALA A 3 25.97 -11.10 38.35
N ARG A 4 24.90 -10.54 37.76
CA ARG A 4 23.68 -11.32 37.50
C ARG A 4 23.87 -12.05 36.18
N LYS A 5 23.89 -13.38 36.29
CA LYS A 5 23.90 -14.35 35.20
C LYS A 5 22.63 -14.20 34.35
N ASP A 6 22.83 -14.01 33.06
CA ASP A 6 21.91 -14.43 32.01
C ASP A 6 22.03 -15.96 31.89
N GLU A 7 21.15 -16.70 32.55
CA GLU A 7 20.95 -18.13 32.31
C GLU A 7 19.44 -18.41 32.36
N ASP A 8 18.98 -19.21 31.38
CA ASP A 8 17.71 -19.95 31.31
C ASP A 8 16.44 -19.24 30.78
N ALA A 9 16.44 -18.96 29.47
CA ALA A 9 15.20 -18.82 28.68
C ALA A 9 15.03 -19.90 27.58
N SER A 10 15.97 -20.83 27.41
CA SER A 10 15.95 -21.83 26.32
C SER A 10 15.16 -23.10 26.62
N ASP A 11 14.94 -23.45 27.89
CA ASP A 11 14.55 -24.81 28.26
C ASP A 11 13.04 -25.02 28.48
N ASN A 12 12.25 -23.94 28.58
CA ASN A 12 10.81 -24.06 28.81
C ASN A 12 9.96 -24.35 27.55
N ASN A 13 10.55 -24.28 26.35
CA ASN A 13 9.78 -24.39 25.11
C ASN A 13 9.75 -25.82 24.50
N SER A 14 10.66 -26.71 24.90
CA SER A 14 10.73 -28.08 24.34
C SER A 14 9.71 -29.05 24.97
N SER A 15 9.39 -28.83 26.25
CA SER A 15 8.45 -29.64 27.04
C SER A 15 7.00 -29.47 26.57
N SER A 16 6.60 -28.23 26.25
CA SER A 16 5.23 -27.90 25.84
C SER A 16 4.91 -28.39 24.43
N ALA A 17 5.86 -28.27 23.50
CA ALA A 17 5.71 -28.77 22.13
C ALA A 17 5.51 -30.30 22.12
N SER A 18 6.37 -31.05 22.80
CA SER A 18 6.35 -32.52 22.81
C SER A 18 5.02 -33.10 23.32
N ALA A 19 4.45 -32.50 24.38
CA ALA A 19 3.16 -32.89 24.92
C ALA A 19 1.98 -32.62 23.95
N ILE A 20 2.08 -31.56 23.12
CA ILE A 20 1.08 -31.27 22.08
C ILE A 20 1.20 -32.30 20.95
N LEU A 21 2.42 -32.72 20.58
CA LEU A 21 2.66 -33.69 19.51
C LEU A 21 2.10 -35.08 19.83
N GLU A 22 2.26 -35.51 21.09
CA GLU A 22 1.73 -36.77 21.58
C GLU A 22 0.19 -36.75 21.59
N ARG A 23 -0.43 -35.63 21.98
CA ARG A 23 -1.89 -35.46 21.94
C ARG A 23 -2.47 -35.42 20.53
N LEU A 24 -1.68 -35.02 19.53
CA LEU A 24 -2.07 -35.01 18.12
C LEU A 24 -1.77 -36.33 17.40
N GLY A 25 -1.12 -37.30 18.05
CA GLY A 25 -0.76 -38.59 17.44
C GLY A 25 0.32 -38.49 16.36
N LEU A 26 1.14 -37.43 16.40
CA LEU A 26 2.15 -37.11 15.37
C LEU A 26 3.59 -37.39 15.84
N ALA A 27 3.74 -38.00 17.01
CA ALA A 27 5.02 -38.09 17.74
C ALA A 27 6.14 -38.83 17.00
N ASP A 28 5.82 -39.79 16.12
CA ASP A 28 6.83 -40.66 15.50
C ASP A 28 7.15 -40.37 14.03
N THR A 29 6.49 -39.40 13.38
CA THR A 29 6.68 -39.15 11.92
C THR A 29 6.75 -37.69 11.50
N ALA A 30 6.52 -36.73 12.39
CA ALA A 30 6.46 -35.31 12.02
C ALA A 30 7.64 -34.50 12.59
N VAL A 31 8.45 -33.92 11.70
CA VAL A 31 9.46 -32.92 12.06
C VAL A 31 8.80 -31.54 12.04
N PHE A 32 8.69 -30.90 13.20
CA PHE A 32 8.18 -29.54 13.32
C PHE A 32 9.32 -28.55 13.15
N ASN A 33 9.16 -27.63 12.21
CA ASN A 33 10.07 -26.52 12.01
C ASN A 33 9.35 -25.23 12.41
N VAL A 34 9.96 -24.47 13.33
CA VAL A 34 9.51 -23.10 13.60
C VAL A 34 9.74 -22.29 12.33
N SER A 35 8.70 -21.60 11.89
CA SER A 35 8.76 -20.70 10.74
C SER A 35 8.33 -19.31 11.19
N SER A 36 9.16 -18.31 10.92
CA SER A 36 8.83 -16.90 11.07
C SER A 36 8.33 -16.29 9.76
N ASP A 37 8.15 -17.11 8.73
CA ASP A 37 7.70 -16.67 7.42
C ASP A 37 6.17 -16.71 7.35
N ALA A 38 5.56 -15.52 7.40
CA ALA A 38 4.11 -15.34 7.34
C ALA A 38 3.51 -15.96 6.07
N LEU A 39 4.22 -15.95 4.94
CA LEU A 39 3.73 -16.52 3.68
C LEU A 39 3.69 -18.05 3.73
N SER A 40 4.73 -18.70 4.24
CA SER A 40 4.75 -20.15 4.47
C SER A 40 3.65 -20.59 5.43
N MET A 41 3.42 -19.83 6.50
CA MET A 41 2.33 -20.10 7.44
C MET A 41 0.95 -19.96 6.77
N TRP A 42 0.74 -18.88 6.02
CA TRP A 42 -0.50 -18.63 5.29
C TRP A 42 -0.79 -19.75 4.28
N ARG A 43 0.16 -20.10 3.41
CA ARG A 43 -0.05 -21.13 2.38
C ARG A 43 -0.41 -22.48 2.97
N LYS A 44 0.23 -22.88 4.08
CA LYS A 44 -0.09 -24.13 4.79
C LYS A 44 -1.49 -24.10 5.39
N TYR A 45 -1.88 -23.00 6.01
CA TYR A 45 -3.21 -22.85 6.61
C TYR A 45 -4.31 -22.80 5.53
N GLY A 46 -4.13 -21.96 4.51
CA GLY A 46 -5.06 -21.78 3.41
C GLY A 46 -5.31 -23.08 2.64
N ALA A 47 -4.28 -23.89 2.39
CA ALA A 47 -4.40 -25.18 1.71
C ALA A 47 -5.34 -26.19 2.41
N LEU A 48 -5.64 -26.00 3.70
CA LEU A 48 -6.57 -26.86 4.45
C LEU A 48 -8.05 -26.47 4.26
N HIS A 49 -8.31 -25.23 3.83
CA HIS A 49 -9.65 -24.62 3.94
C HIS A 49 -10.13 -23.92 2.67
N LEU A 50 -9.22 -23.58 1.75
CA LEU A 50 -9.48 -22.71 0.63
C LEU A 50 -9.00 -23.35 -0.68
N THR A 51 -9.51 -22.82 -1.79
CA THR A 51 -9.06 -23.18 -3.13
C THR A 51 -7.71 -22.53 -3.44
N SER A 52 -6.92 -23.16 -4.32
CA SER A 52 -5.54 -22.75 -4.59
C SER A 52 -5.41 -21.33 -5.13
N ASP A 53 -6.40 -20.86 -5.90
CA ASP A 53 -6.49 -19.48 -6.40
C ASP A 53 -6.63 -18.48 -5.25
N VAL A 54 -7.57 -18.70 -4.33
CA VAL A 54 -7.77 -17.82 -3.17
C VAL A 54 -6.54 -17.81 -2.26
N VAL A 55 -5.88 -18.97 -2.10
CA VAL A 55 -4.63 -19.06 -1.32
C VAL A 55 -3.55 -18.18 -1.92
N GLU A 56 -3.33 -18.25 -3.23
CA GLU A 56 -2.27 -17.47 -3.86
C GLU A 56 -2.63 -15.98 -3.98
N ASP A 57 -3.89 -15.62 -4.24
CA ASP A 57 -4.33 -14.22 -4.25
C ASP A 57 -4.03 -13.52 -2.92
N ILE A 58 -4.39 -14.15 -1.80
CA ILE A 58 -4.11 -13.63 -0.46
C ILE A 58 -2.60 -13.68 -0.16
N ALA A 59 -1.87 -14.69 -0.67
CA ALA A 59 -0.42 -14.75 -0.50
C ALA A 59 0.27 -13.58 -1.20
N GLU A 60 -0.21 -13.16 -2.37
CA GLU A 60 0.31 -12.00 -3.09
C GLU A 60 0.02 -10.69 -2.33
N GLU A 61 -1.19 -10.52 -1.78
CA GLU A 61 -1.53 -9.38 -0.93
C GLU A 61 -0.65 -9.30 0.33
N LEU A 62 -0.46 -10.45 0.99
CA LEU A 62 0.37 -10.57 2.18
C LEU A 62 1.85 -10.32 1.88
N SER A 63 2.36 -10.81 0.75
CA SER A 63 3.74 -10.56 0.33
C SER A 63 3.97 -9.06 0.16
N SER A 64 3.07 -8.38 -0.55
CA SER A 64 3.15 -6.94 -0.73
C SER A 64 3.07 -6.18 0.60
N ALA A 65 2.18 -6.60 1.52
CA ALA A 65 2.09 -5.98 2.83
C ALA A 65 3.38 -6.13 3.64
N VAL A 66 4.00 -7.31 3.61
CA VAL A 66 5.28 -7.58 4.30
C VAL A 66 6.38 -6.68 3.74
N ASP A 67 6.53 -6.62 2.42
CA ASP A 67 7.57 -5.80 1.77
C ASP A 67 7.38 -4.31 2.08
N CYS A 68 6.14 -3.80 1.96
CA CYS A 68 5.82 -2.41 2.26
C CYS A 68 6.00 -2.06 3.75
N GLN A 69 5.67 -2.98 4.65
CA GLN A 69 5.83 -2.78 6.09
C GLN A 69 7.31 -2.81 6.50
N ALA A 70 8.07 -3.77 5.97
CA ALA A 70 9.52 -3.85 6.20
C ALA A 70 10.21 -2.55 5.77
N TRP A 71 9.92 -2.06 4.56
CA TRP A 71 10.45 -0.78 4.08
C TRP A 71 10.08 0.40 4.98
N SER A 72 8.84 0.44 5.48
CA SER A 72 8.38 1.53 6.38
C SER A 72 9.11 1.54 7.73
N TYR A 73 9.67 0.41 8.17
CA TYR A 73 10.49 0.34 9.38
C TYR A 73 11.97 0.62 9.11
N GLU A 74 12.47 0.26 7.93
CA GLU A 74 13.86 0.50 7.52
C GLU A 74 14.12 1.96 7.15
N ASP A 75 13.14 2.62 6.52
CA ASP A 75 13.16 4.03 6.13
C ASP A 75 11.91 4.76 6.68
N PRO A 76 11.82 4.95 8.01
CA PRO A 76 10.65 5.55 8.62
C PRO A 76 10.55 7.04 8.31
N PRO A 77 9.33 7.58 8.18
CA PRO A 77 9.11 9.02 8.10
C PRO A 77 9.61 9.73 9.37
N LEU A 78 9.82 11.04 9.24
CA LEU A 78 10.26 11.86 10.38
C LEU A 78 9.24 11.82 11.51
N ALA A 79 9.74 11.61 12.73
CA ALA A 79 8.92 11.70 13.93
C ALA A 79 8.45 13.16 14.10
N PRO A 80 7.15 13.39 14.33
CA PRO A 80 6.61 14.72 14.49
C PRO A 80 6.98 15.27 15.87
N GLU A 81 7.10 16.59 15.96
CA GLU A 81 7.23 17.27 17.24
C GLU A 81 5.84 17.61 17.82
N VAL A 82 5.80 17.94 19.11
CA VAL A 82 4.54 18.34 19.78
C VAL A 82 3.85 19.52 19.07
N LEU A 83 4.63 20.41 18.45
CA LEU A 83 4.14 21.57 17.72
C LEU A 83 4.09 21.36 16.21
N SER A 84 4.37 20.15 15.72
CA SER A 84 4.26 19.85 14.28
C SER A 84 2.82 20.04 13.79
N PRO A 85 2.64 20.51 12.55
CA PRO A 85 1.33 20.54 11.90
C PRO A 85 0.73 19.12 11.80
N SER A 86 -0.59 19.05 11.65
CA SER A 86 -1.30 17.76 11.58
C SER A 86 -0.84 16.86 10.43
N ILE A 87 -0.34 17.43 9.34
CA ILE A 87 0.15 16.65 8.20
C ILE A 87 1.39 15.82 8.55
N ASP A 88 2.30 16.37 9.37
CA ASP A 88 3.49 15.64 9.80
C ASP A 88 3.10 14.45 10.69
N TRP A 89 2.10 14.63 11.56
CA TRP A 89 1.57 13.55 12.39
C TRP A 89 0.97 12.43 11.53
N GLU A 90 0.14 12.78 10.56
CA GLU A 90 -0.44 11.82 9.62
C GLU A 90 0.65 11.06 8.87
N GLN A 91 1.62 11.79 8.31
CA GLN A 91 2.71 11.21 7.51
C GLN A 91 3.73 10.43 8.34
N SER A 92 3.80 10.63 9.66
CA SER A 92 4.71 9.89 10.55
C SER A 92 4.26 8.48 10.92
N THR A 93 3.02 8.10 10.58
CA THR A 93 2.46 6.83 11.01
C THR A 93 3.04 5.66 10.20
N VAL A 94 3.78 4.76 10.88
CA VAL A 94 4.39 3.57 10.29
C VAL A 94 3.51 2.31 10.35
N GLU A 95 2.53 2.28 11.24
CA GLU A 95 1.52 1.23 11.29
C GLU A 95 0.36 1.55 10.34
N GLY A 96 -0.53 0.59 10.11
CA GLY A 96 -1.80 0.86 9.42
C GLY A 96 -2.99 0.35 10.22
N HIS A 97 -3.96 -0.26 9.53
CA HIS A 97 -5.17 -0.77 10.16
C HIS A 97 -4.83 -1.85 11.21
N PRO A 98 -5.20 -1.67 12.50
CA PRO A 98 -4.66 -2.47 13.61
C PRO A 98 -5.10 -3.94 13.61
N THR A 99 -6.12 -4.29 12.83
CA THR A 99 -6.65 -5.66 12.76
C THR A 99 -6.51 -6.30 11.38
N HIS A 100 -6.08 -5.57 10.36
CA HIS A 100 -6.00 -6.13 9.00
C HIS A 100 -4.57 -6.64 8.76
N PRO A 101 -4.36 -7.94 8.52
CA PRO A 101 -3.00 -8.50 8.39
C PRO A 101 -2.26 -7.95 7.15
N MET A 102 -3.00 -7.50 6.15
CA MET A 102 -2.48 -7.00 4.87
C MET A 102 -2.68 -5.48 4.76
N HIS A 103 -2.56 -4.75 5.88
CA HIS A 103 -2.95 -3.33 5.98
C HIS A 103 -2.06 -2.36 5.18
N ARG A 104 -0.89 -2.81 4.70
CA ARG A 104 0.01 -2.02 3.84
C ARG A 104 0.17 -2.61 2.44
N THR A 105 -0.75 -3.46 1.97
CA THR A 105 -0.70 -3.96 0.59
C THR A 105 -0.76 -2.79 -0.39
N ARG A 106 0.22 -2.72 -1.29
CA ARG A 106 0.32 -1.72 -2.37
C ARG A 106 0.59 -2.42 -3.69
N ARG A 107 -0.21 -3.43 -3.98
CA ARG A 107 -0.19 -4.14 -5.25
C ARG A 107 -0.71 -3.22 -6.35
N THR A 108 0.07 -3.04 -7.42
CA THR A 108 -0.40 -2.39 -8.63
C THR A 108 -1.09 -3.41 -9.54
N LEU A 109 -2.05 -2.93 -10.32
CA LEU A 109 -2.73 -3.71 -11.35
C LEU A 109 -2.41 -3.08 -12.71
N PRO A 110 -2.35 -3.89 -13.79
CA PRO A 110 -2.21 -3.37 -15.13
C PRO A 110 -3.19 -2.22 -15.42
N PRO A 111 -2.76 -1.19 -16.17
CA PRO A 111 -1.50 -1.07 -16.89
C PRO A 111 -0.37 -0.41 -16.06
N ILE A 112 -0.57 -0.21 -14.75
CA ILE A 112 0.50 0.31 -13.88
C ILE A 112 1.50 -0.81 -13.62
N GLU A 113 2.77 -0.53 -13.89
CA GLU A 113 3.87 -1.44 -13.59
C GLU A 113 3.97 -1.75 -12.09
N PRO A 114 4.48 -2.93 -11.69
CA PRO A 114 4.83 -3.22 -10.30
C PRO A 114 5.67 -2.10 -9.68
N MET A 115 5.21 -1.59 -8.54
CA MET A 115 5.89 -0.52 -7.82
C MET A 115 6.44 -1.04 -6.48
N PRO A 116 7.75 -1.34 -6.42
CA PRO A 116 8.42 -1.64 -5.16
C PRO A 116 8.29 -0.50 -4.14
N PRO A 117 8.32 -0.82 -2.83
CA PRO A 117 8.43 0.20 -1.78
C PRO A 117 9.61 1.14 -2.03
N GLY A 118 9.41 2.44 -1.76
CA GLY A 118 10.44 3.48 -1.95
C GLY A 118 10.60 4.00 -3.39
N ASN A 119 9.98 3.38 -4.40
CA ASN A 119 10.12 3.84 -5.78
C ASN A 119 9.25 5.06 -6.14
N TYR A 120 8.33 5.48 -5.27
CA TYR A 120 7.49 6.65 -5.48
C TYR A 120 7.28 7.41 -4.17
N ASP A 121 7.41 8.73 -4.23
CA ASP A 121 7.14 9.61 -3.10
C ASP A 121 5.62 9.82 -2.95
N LEU A 122 5.03 9.05 -2.04
CA LEU A 122 3.61 9.18 -1.69
C LEU A 122 3.34 10.33 -0.71
N TYR A 123 4.37 10.94 -0.13
CA TYR A 123 4.24 12.08 0.77
C TYR A 123 4.15 13.40 -0.01
N ASN A 124 4.75 13.46 -1.20
CA ASN A 124 4.65 14.57 -2.14
C ASN A 124 4.18 14.09 -3.52
N PRO A 125 2.94 13.56 -3.63
CA PRO A 125 2.47 12.98 -4.88
C PRO A 125 2.32 14.05 -5.96
N LEU A 126 2.72 13.70 -7.18
CA LEU A 126 2.49 14.56 -8.34
C LEU A 126 1.01 14.50 -8.75
N ILE A 127 0.39 15.67 -8.82
CA ILE A 127 -0.97 15.84 -9.34
C ILE A 127 -0.89 16.30 -10.78
N ARG A 128 -1.53 15.54 -11.66
CA ARG A 128 -1.64 15.85 -13.09
C ARG A 128 -2.98 16.48 -13.39
N ILE A 129 -2.99 17.33 -14.40
CA ILE A 129 -4.22 17.84 -14.99
C ILE A 129 -4.51 17.04 -16.26
N ILE A 130 -5.72 16.51 -16.34
CA ILE A 130 -6.28 15.93 -17.56
C ILE A 130 -7.52 16.71 -17.96
N ALA A 131 -7.94 16.60 -19.22
CA ALA A 131 -9.25 17.01 -19.66
C ALA A 131 -9.96 15.85 -20.35
N LEU A 132 -11.21 15.60 -19.93
CA LEU A 132 -12.08 14.56 -20.48
C LEU A 132 -13.33 15.17 -21.08
N HIS A 133 -13.86 14.54 -22.12
CA HIS A 133 -15.12 14.98 -22.71
C HIS A 133 -16.27 14.78 -21.72
N LYS A 134 -17.14 15.78 -21.54
CA LYS A 134 -18.24 15.74 -20.56
C LYS A 134 -19.19 14.56 -20.75
N ASN A 135 -19.36 14.09 -21.99
CA ASN A 135 -20.18 12.91 -22.28
C ASN A 135 -19.61 11.59 -21.73
N SER A 136 -18.32 11.55 -21.40
CA SER A 136 -17.65 10.40 -20.80
C SER A 136 -17.70 10.43 -19.26
N LEU A 137 -18.31 11.47 -18.69
CA LEU A 137 -18.34 11.74 -17.25
C LEU A 137 -19.77 11.76 -16.73
N HIS A 138 -19.97 11.18 -15.54
CA HIS A 138 -21.15 11.45 -14.74
C HIS A 138 -20.83 12.54 -13.72
N ILE A 139 -21.14 13.80 -14.07
CA ILE A 139 -20.79 14.96 -13.26
C ILE A 139 -21.92 15.26 -12.27
N THR A 140 -21.60 15.28 -10.99
CA THR A 140 -22.50 15.72 -9.92
C THR A 140 -22.09 17.09 -9.41
N HIS A 141 -23.08 17.95 -9.15
CA HIS A 141 -22.89 19.32 -8.67
C HIS A 141 -22.02 20.17 -9.62
N ASP A 142 -21.55 21.31 -9.12
CA ASP A 142 -20.76 22.28 -9.87
C ASP A 142 -19.26 21.96 -9.82
N LEU A 143 -18.89 20.78 -10.29
CA LEU A 143 -17.50 20.31 -10.23
C LEU A 143 -16.54 21.23 -11.00
N ALA A 144 -17.00 21.81 -12.12
CA ALA A 144 -16.18 22.69 -12.96
C ALA A 144 -15.69 23.92 -12.19
N ASN A 145 -16.57 24.59 -11.45
CA ASN A 145 -16.19 25.77 -10.68
C ASN A 145 -15.32 25.41 -9.46
N HIS A 146 -15.50 24.23 -8.86
CA HIS A 146 -14.64 23.78 -7.75
C HIS A 146 -13.22 23.40 -8.21
N VAL A 147 -13.07 22.86 -9.41
CA VAL A 147 -11.76 22.46 -9.96
C VAL A 147 -11.02 23.63 -10.59
N HIS A 148 -11.74 24.64 -11.09
CA HIS A 148 -11.13 25.77 -11.81
C HIS A 148 -9.98 26.46 -11.03
N PRO A 149 -10.08 26.72 -9.70
CA PRO A 149 -8.96 27.29 -8.94
C PRO A 149 -7.71 26.39 -8.91
N ILE A 150 -7.89 25.06 -8.90
CA ILE A 150 -6.78 24.09 -8.93
C ILE A 150 -6.08 24.17 -10.28
N LEU A 151 -6.85 24.22 -11.38
CA LEU A 151 -6.30 24.39 -12.71
C LEU A 151 -5.49 25.69 -12.84
N LEU A 152 -6.07 26.81 -12.38
CA LEU A 152 -5.38 28.10 -12.40
C LEU A 152 -4.09 28.07 -11.59
N GLY A 153 -4.11 27.45 -10.40
CA GLY A 153 -2.92 27.27 -9.57
C GLY A 153 -1.85 26.42 -10.25
N ALA A 154 -2.22 25.30 -10.86
CA ALA A 154 -1.30 24.44 -11.61
C ALA A 154 -0.68 25.18 -12.80
N CYS A 155 -1.49 25.86 -13.60
CA CYS A 155 -1.03 26.67 -14.74
C CYS A 155 -0.08 27.79 -14.30
N ALA A 156 -0.41 28.50 -13.21
CA ALA A 156 0.43 29.55 -12.66
C ALA A 156 1.79 29.01 -12.18
N ASN A 157 1.80 27.88 -11.47
CA ASN A 157 3.02 27.21 -11.01
C ASN A 157 3.90 26.76 -12.18
N ALA A 158 3.29 26.24 -13.25
CA ALA A 158 3.98 25.82 -14.47
C ALA A 158 4.42 26.98 -15.37
N GLY A 159 3.96 28.22 -15.11
CA GLY A 159 4.18 29.36 -15.99
C GLY A 159 3.52 29.21 -17.37
N LYS A 160 2.43 28.43 -17.45
CA LYS A 160 1.72 28.08 -18.68
C LYS A 160 0.26 28.47 -18.61
N THR A 161 -0.41 28.44 -19.75
CA THR A 161 -1.87 28.58 -19.84
C THR A 161 -2.44 27.31 -20.41
N PHE A 162 -3.63 26.93 -19.95
CA PHE A 162 -4.37 25.81 -20.51
C PHE A 162 -5.83 26.19 -20.69
N ASP A 163 -6.23 26.35 -21.94
CA ASP A 163 -7.61 26.55 -22.31
C ASP A 163 -8.27 25.19 -22.47
N VAL A 164 -9.19 24.88 -21.55
CA VAL A 164 -9.98 23.64 -21.61
C VAL A 164 -10.86 23.67 -22.86
N PRO A 165 -10.75 22.70 -23.78
CA PRO A 165 -11.55 22.70 -25.00
C PRO A 165 -13.06 22.67 -24.70
N GLU A 166 -13.86 23.21 -25.62
CA GLU A 166 -15.31 23.18 -25.50
C GLU A 166 -15.81 21.74 -25.39
N GLY A 167 -16.74 21.50 -24.45
CA GLY A 167 -17.25 20.16 -24.18
C GLY A 167 -16.36 19.29 -23.29
N TYR A 168 -15.18 19.77 -22.89
CA TYR A 168 -14.29 19.08 -21.95
C TYR A 168 -14.41 19.63 -20.53
N LEU A 169 -13.96 18.83 -19.56
CA LEU A 169 -13.79 19.21 -18.17
C LEU A 169 -12.36 18.86 -17.74
N ALA A 170 -11.62 19.85 -17.25
CA ALA A 170 -10.32 19.63 -16.63
C ALA A 170 -10.49 19.05 -15.22
N MET A 171 -9.65 18.08 -14.84
CA MET A 171 -9.67 17.44 -13.54
C MET A 171 -8.24 17.13 -13.05
N PRO A 172 -7.96 17.33 -11.75
CA PRO A 172 -6.73 16.83 -11.15
C PRO A 172 -6.84 15.31 -10.95
N VAL A 173 -5.75 14.61 -11.24
CA VAL A 173 -5.61 13.16 -11.03
C VAL A 173 -4.23 12.85 -10.46
N HIS A 174 -4.14 11.77 -9.71
CA HIS A 174 -2.84 11.28 -9.25
C HIS A 174 -2.03 10.78 -10.46
N GLU A 175 -0.72 11.07 -10.52
CA GLU A 175 0.16 10.64 -11.62
C GLU A 175 -0.01 9.16 -11.99
N LEU A 176 0.00 8.29 -10.96
CA LEU A 176 -0.11 6.85 -11.19
C LEU A 176 -1.43 6.43 -11.85
N GLN A 177 -2.49 7.23 -11.75
CA GLN A 177 -3.77 6.92 -12.40
C GLN A 177 -3.81 7.31 -13.88
N VAL A 178 -2.81 8.05 -14.38
CA VAL A 178 -2.74 8.47 -15.79
C VAL A 178 -2.74 7.25 -16.72
N ALA A 179 -2.01 6.19 -16.39
CA ALA A 179 -1.94 4.98 -17.22
C ALA A 179 -3.32 4.32 -17.40
N HIS A 180 -4.12 4.23 -16.33
CA HIS A 180 -5.51 3.73 -16.43
C HIS A 180 -6.40 4.65 -17.26
N ILE A 181 -6.18 5.96 -17.19
CA ILE A 181 -6.95 6.95 -17.93
C ILE A 181 -6.63 6.85 -19.43
N GLU A 182 -5.36 6.73 -19.80
CA GLU A 182 -4.92 6.49 -21.18
C GLU A 182 -5.49 5.20 -21.75
N GLU A 183 -5.56 4.15 -20.92
CA GLU A 183 -6.15 2.88 -21.34
C GLU A 183 -7.65 3.00 -21.59
N LYS A 184 -8.39 3.66 -20.69
CA LYS A 184 -9.85 3.67 -20.67
C LYS A 184 -10.50 4.79 -21.49
N PHE A 185 -9.87 5.97 -21.56
CA PHE A 185 -10.40 7.18 -22.19
C PHE A 185 -9.46 7.65 -23.29
N LYS A 186 -9.64 7.12 -24.50
CA LYS A 186 -8.77 7.41 -25.65
C LYS A 186 -8.84 8.86 -26.13
N GLU A 187 -9.89 9.56 -25.73
CA GLU A 187 -10.12 10.99 -25.97
C GLU A 187 -9.48 11.89 -24.91
N ALA A 188 -8.88 11.32 -23.85
CA ALA A 188 -8.31 12.11 -22.77
C ALA A 188 -7.18 12.99 -23.29
N ILE A 189 -7.23 14.28 -22.93
CA ILE A 189 -6.14 15.21 -23.11
C ILE A 189 -5.34 15.22 -21.81
N ILE A 190 -4.13 14.70 -21.85
CA ILE A 190 -3.26 14.61 -20.68
C ILE A 190 -2.19 15.68 -20.80
N LEU A 191 -2.16 16.60 -19.83
CA LEU A 191 -1.11 17.61 -19.78
C LEU A 191 0.17 17.00 -19.23
N PRO A 192 1.36 17.44 -19.68
CA PRO A 192 2.63 16.87 -19.23
C PRO A 192 2.83 17.06 -17.70
N PRO A 193 3.75 16.29 -17.08
CA PRO A 193 4.13 16.52 -15.69
C PRO A 193 4.89 17.83 -15.58
N GLU A 194 4.44 18.74 -14.72
CA GLU A 194 4.96 20.09 -14.53
C GLU A 194 5.12 20.41 -13.04
#